data_AF-A0AA35UTP5-F1
#
_entry.id   AF-A0AA35UTP5-F1
#
_cell.length_a   1.000
_cell.length_b   1.000
_cell.length_c   1.000
_cell.angle_alpha   90.00
_cell.angle_beta   90.00
_cell.angle_gamma   90.00
#
_symmetry.space_group_name_H-M   'P 1'
#
loop_
_entity.id
_entity.type
_entity.pdbx_description
1 polymer ?
#
loop_
_entity_poly.entity_id
_entity_poly.type
_entity_poly.pdbx_seq_one_letter_code
_entity_poly.pdbx_strand_id
1 'polypeptide(L)'
;MRHERPRVIGLSQEEIGDLEAKDDETAECETGALSTGKSAAQLKKEARASRHNRNEKLRATFDKLLICGIWFSAGTFTTTTTVWVLNLILPDSWRWLTTEEMSKLQWFVTAGIVASTALPRLKRALD
;
A
#
# COMPACT_ATOMS: atom_id res chain seq x y z
N MET A 1 -30.53 7.83 -24.35
CA MET A 1 -31.22 8.10 -23.08
C MET A 1 -31.11 9.60 -22.82
N ARG A 2 -32.19 10.36 -23.08
CA ARG A 2 -32.24 11.81 -22.84
C ARG A 2 -32.66 12.02 -21.39
N HIS A 3 -31.81 12.66 -20.59
CA HIS A 3 -32.23 13.20 -19.30
C HIS A 3 -33.01 14.50 -19.57
N GLU A 4 -34.31 14.45 -19.37
CA GLU A 4 -35.16 15.64 -19.30
C GLU A 4 -34.79 16.43 -18.05
N ARG A 5 -34.44 17.71 -18.21
CA ARG A 5 -34.28 18.60 -17.06
C ARG A 5 -35.67 18.96 -16.51
N PRO A 6 -35.86 18.98 -15.18
CA PRO A 6 -37.10 19.46 -14.60
C PRO A 6 -37.30 20.93 -14.97
N ARG A 7 -38.44 21.24 -15.61
CA ARG A 7 -38.90 22.60 -15.88
C ARG A 7 -39.27 23.23 -14.53
N VAL A 8 -38.45 24.13 -14.04
CA VAL A 8 -38.82 24.99 -12.90
C VAL A 8 -39.81 26.02 -13.44
N ILE A 9 -41.07 25.88 -13.03
CA ILE A 9 -42.19 26.75 -13.42
C ILE A 9 -42.12 28.01 -12.54
N GLY A 10 -41.94 29.19 -13.14
CA GLY A 10 -42.26 30.46 -12.47
C GLY A 10 -41.14 31.51 -12.37
N LEU A 11 -39.99 31.37 -13.02
CA LEU A 11 -38.97 32.42 -13.07
C LEU A 11 -38.85 32.96 -14.50
N SER A 12 -38.80 34.29 -14.62
CA SER A 12 -38.62 34.97 -15.90
C SER A 12 -37.20 34.72 -16.44
N GLN A 13 -37.01 34.81 -17.76
CA GLN A 13 -35.72 34.48 -18.40
C GLN A 13 -34.57 35.39 -17.91
N GLU A 14 -34.89 36.61 -17.45
CA GLU A 14 -33.95 37.54 -16.80
C GLU A 14 -33.46 37.04 -15.43
N GLU A 15 -34.33 36.45 -14.61
CA GLU A 15 -33.97 35.94 -13.29
C GLU A 15 -33.07 34.69 -13.34
N ILE A 16 -33.19 33.89 -14.41
CA ILE A 16 -32.31 32.73 -14.63
C ILE A 16 -30.91 33.20 -15.04
N GLY A 17 -30.81 34.26 -15.86
CA GLY A 17 -29.53 34.86 -16.24
C GLY A 17 -28.81 35.54 -15.07
N ASP A 18 -29.55 36.23 -14.20
CA ASP A 18 -28.99 36.86 -12.99
C ASP A 18 -28.51 35.84 -11.94
N LEU A 19 -29.14 34.66 -11.86
CA LEU A 19 -28.70 33.57 -10.99
C LEU A 19 -27.45 32.88 -11.54
N GLU A 20 -27.35 32.63 -12.84
CA GLU A 20 -26.13 32.10 -13.47
C GLU A 20 -24.96 33.09 -13.34
N ALA A 21 -25.20 34.40 -13.52
CA ALA A 21 -24.17 35.42 -13.33
C ALA A 21 -23.68 35.50 -11.87
N LYS A 22 -24.59 35.34 -10.89
CA LYS A 22 -24.23 35.28 -9.46
C LYS A 22 -23.45 34.03 -9.09
N ASP A 23 -23.80 32.88 -9.67
CA ASP A 23 -23.10 31.62 -9.40
C ASP A 23 -21.69 31.64 -10.02
N ASP A 24 -21.51 32.21 -11.21
CA ASP A 24 -20.20 32.37 -11.84
C ASP A 24 -19.31 33.36 -11.06
N GLU A 25 -19.84 34.50 -10.62
CA GLU A 25 -19.08 35.47 -9.82
C GLU A 25 -18.71 34.92 -8.43
N THR A 26 -19.59 34.11 -7.83
CA THR A 26 -19.32 33.43 -6.56
C THR A 26 -18.31 32.29 -6.73
N ALA A 27 -18.41 31.52 -7.82
CA ALA A 27 -17.45 30.47 -8.14
C ALA A 27 -16.05 31.04 -8.42
N GLU A 28 -15.94 32.15 -9.14
CA GLU A 28 -14.66 32.83 -9.37
C GLU A 28 -14.07 33.40 -8.06
N CYS A 29 -14.93 33.91 -7.16
CA CYS A 29 -14.52 34.40 -5.85
C CYS A 29 -14.05 33.26 -4.90
N GLU A 30 -14.71 32.10 -4.92
CA GLU A 30 -14.31 30.91 -4.16
C GLU A 30 -13.02 30.28 -4.72
N THR A 31 -12.84 30.29 -6.04
CA THR A 31 -11.61 29.82 -6.68
C THR A 31 -10.43 30.74 -6.36
N GLY A 32 -10.68 32.06 -6.25
CA GLY A 32 -9.72 33.04 -5.75
C GLY A 32 -9.35 32.84 -4.27
N ALA A 33 -10.30 32.43 -3.43
CA ALA A 33 -10.07 32.16 -2.01
C ALA A 33 -9.27 30.85 -1.75
N LEU A 34 -9.40 29.85 -2.63
CA LEU A 34 -8.62 28.59 -2.58
C LEU A 34 -7.22 28.73 -3.20
N SER A 35 -7.04 29.70 -4.10
CA SER A 35 -5.74 30.05 -4.65
C SER A 35 -5.01 31.00 -3.68
N THR A 36 -4.18 30.45 -2.80
CA THR A 36 -3.28 31.18 -1.89
C THR A 36 -2.30 32.11 -2.62
N GLY A 37 -2.74 33.17 -3.32
CA GLY A 37 -1.94 34.24 -3.93
C GLY A 37 -0.77 33.82 -4.85
N LYS A 38 -0.66 32.53 -5.19
CA LYS A 38 0.50 31.92 -5.85
C LYS A 38 0.20 31.75 -7.32
N SER A 39 1.12 32.18 -8.19
CA SER A 39 0.92 32.04 -9.63
C SER A 39 0.78 30.56 -10.04
N ALA A 40 0.07 30.29 -11.14
CA ALA A 40 -0.13 28.92 -11.65
C ALA A 40 1.17 28.12 -11.83
N ALA A 41 2.31 28.81 -12.05
CA ALA A 41 3.63 28.20 -12.11
C ALA A 41 4.15 27.76 -10.73
N GLN A 42 3.88 28.53 -9.67
CA GLN A 42 4.22 28.17 -8.29
C GLN A 42 3.35 27.01 -7.78
N LEU A 43 2.05 27.01 -8.11
CA LEU A 43 1.15 25.89 -7.80
C LEU A 43 1.58 24.59 -8.49
N LYS A 44 2.02 24.65 -9.76
CA LYS A 44 2.59 23.47 -10.45
C LYS A 44 3.89 22.99 -9.79
N LYS A 45 4.76 23.90 -9.36
CA LYS A 45 6.04 23.55 -8.71
C LYS A 45 5.82 22.92 -7.33
N GLU A 46 4.89 23.47 -6.56
CA GLU A 46 4.49 22.98 -5.24
C GLU A 46 3.71 21.66 -5.34
N ALA A 47 2.85 21.49 -6.35
CA ALA A 47 2.20 20.22 -6.64
C ALA A 47 3.21 19.13 -7.04
N ARG A 48 4.25 19.47 -7.81
CA ARG A 48 5.31 18.53 -8.21
C ARG A 48 6.20 18.15 -7.02
N ALA A 49 6.55 19.11 -6.17
CA ALA A 49 7.29 18.87 -4.92
C ALA A 49 6.45 18.05 -3.92
N SER A 50 5.15 18.34 -3.80
CA SER A 50 4.21 17.60 -2.96
C SER A 50 4.04 16.16 -3.45
N ARG A 51 3.94 15.94 -4.77
CA ARG A 51 3.93 14.59 -5.36
C ARG A 51 5.22 13.82 -5.10
N HIS A 52 6.37 14.46 -5.21
CA HIS A 52 7.66 13.83 -4.93
C HIS A 52 7.78 13.42 -3.46
N ASN A 53 7.42 14.32 -2.54
CA ASN A 53 7.45 14.06 -1.10
C ASN A 53 6.45 12.96 -0.69
N ARG A 54 5.27 12.91 -1.33
CA ARG A 54 4.31 11.81 -1.13
C ARG A 54 4.88 10.47 -1.58
N ASN A 55 5.55 10.44 -2.74
CA ASN A 55 6.14 9.22 -3.25
C ASN A 55 7.28 8.70 -2.36
N GLU A 56 8.09 9.60 -1.81
CA GLU A 56 9.14 9.24 -0.85
C GLU A 56 8.56 8.72 0.47
N LYS A 57 7.50 9.33 0.99
CA LYS A 57 6.82 8.84 2.20
C LYS A 57 6.20 7.46 2.00
N LEU A 58 5.58 7.22 0.84
CA LEU A 58 5.06 5.89 0.51
C LEU A 58 6.18 4.86 0.43
N ARG A 59 7.27 5.18 -0.27
CA ARG A 59 8.42 4.30 -0.39
C ARG A 59 9.05 3.98 0.96
N ALA A 60 9.24 4.98 1.81
CA ALA A 60 9.74 4.78 3.17
C ALA A 60 8.81 3.92 4.04
N THR A 61 7.49 4.01 3.83
CA THR A 61 6.50 3.18 4.52
C THR A 61 6.55 1.74 4.00
N PHE A 62 6.68 1.55 2.68
CA PHE A 62 6.87 0.23 2.07
C PHE A 62 8.18 -0.42 2.52
N ASP A 63 9.28 0.33 2.56
CA ASP A 63 10.57 -0.20 3.03
C ASP A 63 10.49 -0.65 4.49
N LYS A 64 9.81 0.12 5.36
CA LYS A 64 9.54 -0.29 6.74
C LYS A 64 8.66 -1.53 6.83
N LEU A 65 7.63 -1.64 5.98
CA LEU A 65 6.75 -2.79 5.92
C LEU A 65 7.51 -4.05 5.45
N LEU A 66 8.38 -3.91 4.46
CA LEU A 66 9.23 -4.98 3.96
C LEU A 66 10.21 -5.46 5.03
N ILE A 67 10.89 -4.53 5.70
CA ILE A 67 11.80 -4.86 6.82
C ILE A 67 11.03 -5.58 7.93
N CYS A 68 9.85 -5.08 8.31
CA CYS A 68 8.99 -5.74 9.29
C CYS A 68 8.59 -7.14 8.83
N GLY A 69 8.20 -7.31 7.57
CA GLY A 69 7.83 -8.59 6.98
C GLY A 69 8.99 -9.60 6.95
N ILE A 70 10.21 -9.14 6.67
CA ILE A 70 11.42 -9.98 6.71
C ILE A 70 11.73 -10.43 8.14
N TRP A 71 11.64 -9.53 9.12
CA TRP A 71 11.85 -9.90 10.52
C TRP A 71 10.76 -10.85 11.02
N PHE A 72 9.52 -10.61 10.63
CA PHE A 72 8.40 -11.50 10.95
C PHE A 72 8.60 -12.89 10.34
N SER A 73 8.98 -12.99 9.07
CA SER A 73 9.23 -14.28 8.41
C SER A 73 10.45 -15.01 8.97
N ALA A 74 11.51 -14.29 9.32
CA ALA A 74 12.66 -14.86 10.02
C ALA A 74 12.26 -15.40 11.40
N GLY A 75 11.42 -14.67 12.14
CA GLY A 75 10.90 -15.09 13.44
C GLY A 75 10.04 -16.35 13.35
N THR A 76 9.12 -16.41 12.39
CA THR A 76 8.27 -17.59 12.18
C THR A 76 9.09 -18.80 11.73
N PHE A 77 10.05 -18.63 10.83
CA PHE A 77 10.96 -19.70 10.41
C PHE A 77 11.80 -20.24 11.59
N THR A 78 12.34 -19.35 12.43
CA THR A 78 13.13 -19.73 13.61
C THR A 78 12.27 -20.49 14.62
N THR A 79 11.05 -20.03 14.87
CA THR A 79 10.11 -20.69 15.79
C THR A 79 9.74 -22.09 15.28
N THR A 80 9.43 -22.18 13.98
CA THR A 80 9.09 -23.44 13.30
C THR A 80 10.24 -24.45 13.39
N THR A 81 11.47 -24.00 13.12
CA THR A 81 12.68 -24.83 13.22
C THR A 81 12.93 -25.27 14.66
N THR A 82 12.73 -24.38 15.63
CA THR A 82 12.91 -24.68 17.06
C THR A 82 11.91 -25.74 17.52
N VAL A 83 10.63 -25.61 17.14
CA VAL A 83 9.60 -26.61 17.45
C VAL A 83 9.94 -27.97 16.84
N TRP A 84 10.43 -27.99 15.60
CA TRP A 84 10.86 -29.22 14.95
C TRP A 84 12.05 -29.88 15.66
N VAL A 85 13.10 -29.13 15.99
CA VAL A 85 14.28 -29.63 16.72
C VAL A 85 13.90 -30.12 18.12
N LEU A 86 13.03 -29.39 18.82
CA LEU A 86 12.58 -29.76 20.15
C LEU A 86 11.80 -31.09 20.13
N ASN A 87 10.94 -31.30 19.13
CA ASN A 87 10.22 -32.57 18.93
C ASN A 87 11.15 -33.74 18.58
N LEU A 88 12.32 -33.48 18.00
CA LEU A 88 13.34 -34.48 17.68
C LEU A 88 14.10 -34.97 18.92
N ILE A 89 14.28 -34.09 19.91
CA ILE A 89 15.04 -34.37 21.14
C ILE A 89 14.14 -34.98 22.23
N LEU A 90 12.85 -34.63 22.24
CA LEU A 90 11.90 -35.11 23.23
C LEU A 90 11.56 -36.60 23.03
N PRO A 91 11.43 -37.39 24.11
CA PRO A 91 11.00 -38.79 24.04
C PRO A 91 9.57 -38.91 23.51
N ASP A 92 9.24 -40.04 22.88
CA ASP A 92 7.97 -40.27 22.17
C ASP A 92 6.71 -39.99 23.02
N SER A 93 6.81 -40.10 24.34
CA SER A 93 5.73 -39.79 25.28
C SER A 93 5.37 -38.30 25.38
N TRP A 94 6.25 -37.39 24.93
CA TRP A 94 6.07 -35.93 24.96
C TRP A 94 5.95 -35.32 23.56
N ARG A 95 5.90 -36.15 22.51
CA ARG A 95 5.71 -35.67 21.13
C ARG A 95 4.27 -35.21 20.97
N TRP A 96 4.11 -33.89 20.86
CA TRP A 96 2.81 -33.27 20.64
C TRP A 96 2.42 -33.20 19.17
N LEU A 97 3.38 -33.45 18.26
CA LEU A 97 3.14 -33.46 16.81
C LEU A 97 3.09 -34.87 16.25
N THR A 98 2.16 -35.06 15.32
CA THR A 98 2.00 -36.29 14.55
C THR A 98 3.17 -36.47 13.57
N THR A 99 3.51 -37.70 13.22
CA THR A 99 4.60 -38.04 12.27
C THR A 99 4.47 -37.32 10.91
N GLU A 100 3.24 -37.09 10.45
CA GLU A 100 2.98 -36.34 9.21
C GLU A 100 3.31 -34.84 9.34
N GLU A 101 2.99 -34.21 10.47
CA GLU A 101 3.25 -32.79 10.72
C GLU A 101 4.76 -32.54 10.83
N MET A 102 5.47 -33.49 11.42
CA MET A 102 6.91 -33.47 11.53
C MET A 102 7.60 -33.59 10.15
N SER A 103 7.04 -34.40 9.25
CA SER A 103 7.53 -34.53 7.87
C SER A 103 7.32 -33.23 7.08
N LYS A 104 6.17 -32.57 7.25
CA LYS A 104 5.89 -31.26 6.62
C LYS A 104 6.85 -30.18 7.14
N LEU A 105 7.10 -30.14 8.45
CA LEU A 105 8.07 -29.24 9.07
C LEU A 105 9.48 -29.45 8.52
N GLN A 106 9.91 -30.70 8.41
CA GLN A 106 11.22 -31.04 7.87
C GLN A 106 11.38 -30.55 6.42
N TRP A 107 10.39 -30.77 5.56
CA TRP A 107 10.42 -30.28 4.18
C TRP A 107 10.46 -28.76 4.12
N PHE A 108 9.68 -28.06 4.97
CA PHE A 108 9.68 -26.61 5.02
C PHE A 108 11.05 -26.04 5.44
N VAL A 109 11.64 -26.58 6.51
CA VAL A 109 12.97 -26.18 7.00
C VAL A 109 14.05 -26.50 5.97
N THR A 110 14.01 -27.70 5.40
CA THR A 110 14.99 -28.15 4.38
C THR A 110 14.91 -27.28 3.13
N ALA A 111 13.70 -27.01 2.63
CA ALA A 111 13.49 -26.13 1.48
C ALA A 111 14.00 -24.70 1.77
N GLY A 112 13.77 -24.17 2.97
CA GLY A 112 14.31 -22.88 3.40
C GLY A 112 15.84 -22.84 3.38
N ILE A 113 16.49 -23.87 3.93
CA ILE A 113 17.97 -23.99 3.94
C ILE A 113 18.51 -24.12 2.50
N VAL A 114 17.91 -24.98 1.68
CA VAL A 114 18.32 -25.17 0.28
C VAL A 114 18.16 -23.87 -0.51
N ALA A 115 17.03 -23.18 -0.38
CA ALA A 115 16.82 -21.88 -1.02
C ALA A 115 17.88 -20.85 -0.58
N SER A 116 18.20 -20.79 0.72
CA SER A 116 19.21 -19.86 1.24
C SER A 116 20.62 -20.11 0.70
N THR A 117 20.98 -21.37 0.44
CA THR A 117 22.30 -21.74 -0.10
C THR A 117 22.36 -21.69 -1.63
N ALA A 118 21.24 -21.86 -2.32
CA ALA A 118 21.14 -21.83 -3.77
C ALA A 118 21.13 -20.40 -4.33
N LEU A 119 20.47 -19.45 -3.66
CA LEU A 119 20.34 -18.06 -4.13
C LEU A 119 21.70 -17.36 -4.39
N PRO A 120 22.73 -17.47 -3.52
CA PRO A 120 24.05 -16.88 -3.79
C PRO A 120 24.76 -17.52 -4.98
N ARG A 121 24.54 -18.82 -5.22
CA ARG A 121 25.13 -19.53 -6.36
C ARG A 121 24.43 -19.17 -7.66
N LEU A 122 23.11 -19.02 -7.64
CA LEU A 122 22.34 -18.58 -8.79
C LEU A 122 22.72 -17.15 -9.18
N LYS A 123 22.87 -16.23 -8.20
CA LYS A 123 23.34 -14.86 -8.45
C LYS A 123 24.69 -14.84 -9.16
N ARG A 124 25.65 -15.65 -8.71
CA ARG A 124 26.98 -15.78 -9.35
C ARG A 124 26.98 -16.43 -10.73
N ALA A 125 25.91 -17.12 -11.11
CA ALA A 125 25.78 -17.74 -12.43
C ALA A 125 25.06 -16.82 -13.44
N LEU A 126 24.42 -15.76 -12.96
CA LEU A 126 23.71 -14.75 -13.75
C LEU A 126 24.52 -13.46 -13.97
N ASP A 127 25.47 -13.17 -13.06
CA ASP A 127 26.54 -12.17 -13.25
C ASP A 127 27.68 -12.75 -14.12
#